data_AF-A0A523Y8B4-F1
#
_entry.id   AF-A0A523Y8B4-F1
#
_cell.length_a   1.000
_cell.length_b   1.000
_cell.length_c   1.000
_cell.angle_alpha   90.00
_cell.angle_beta   90.00
_cell.angle_gamma   90.00
#
_symmetry.space_group_name_H-M   'P 1'
#
loop_
_entity.id
_entity.type
_entity.pdbx_description
1 polymer ?
#
loop_
_entity_poly.entity_id
_entity_poly.type
_entity_poly.pdbx_seq_one_letter_code
_entity_poly.pdbx_strand_id
1 'polypeptide(L)'
;MANKPKEIRVNFPKELAGGAYSNNMVVSHTKEEFIMDFLMVAPPSGTVTARIIVSPGHIKRIIKALQENISRYEQKFGSIQPAEEPMEKVTLQ
;
A
#
# COMPACT_ATOMS: atom_id res chain seq x y z
N MET A 1 -21.82 -27.36 18.23
CA MET A 1 -21.79 -26.03 18.90
C MET A 1 -21.34 -25.01 17.88
N ALA A 2 -22.19 -24.03 17.54
CA ALA A 2 -21.88 -23.03 16.53
C ALA A 2 -20.78 -22.08 17.05
N ASN A 3 -19.65 -22.03 16.36
CA ASN A 3 -18.54 -21.14 16.68
C ASN A 3 -18.94 -19.71 16.33
N LYS A 4 -19.39 -18.92 17.31
CA LYS A 4 -19.66 -17.49 17.08
C LYS A 4 -18.36 -16.81 16.65
N PRO A 5 -18.36 -16.01 15.57
CA PRO A 5 -17.15 -15.35 15.12
C PRO A 5 -16.61 -14.47 16.25
N LYS A 6 -15.37 -14.76 16.68
CA LYS A 6 -14.67 -13.93 17.66
C LYS A 6 -14.32 -12.62 16.98
N GLU A 7 -14.89 -11.54 17.48
CA GLU A 7 -14.51 -10.20 17.06
C GLU A 7 -13.09 -9.90 17.54
N ILE A 8 -12.20 -9.58 16.60
CA ILE A 8 -10.83 -9.19 16.92
C ILE A 8 -10.82 -7.66 17.02
N ARG A 9 -10.59 -7.14 18.22
CA ARG A 9 -10.37 -5.71 18.43
C ARG A 9 -8.95 -5.35 18.02
N VAL A 10 -8.82 -4.46 17.05
CA VAL A 10 -7.54 -3.92 16.59
C VAL A 10 -7.38 -2.52 17.18
N ASN A 11 -6.28 -2.29 17.90
CA ASN A 11 -5.93 -0.95 18.38
C ASN A 11 -5.33 -0.13 17.25
N PHE A 12 -5.69 1.16 17.17
CA PHE A 12 -5.14 2.08 16.19
C PHE A 12 -4.22 3.08 16.90
N PRO A 13 -2.88 2.98 16.74
CA PRO A 13 -1.94 3.90 17.38
C PRO A 13 -2.18 5.35 16.94
N LYS A 14 -2.06 6.30 17.88
CA LYS A 14 -2.38 7.71 17.62
C LYS A 14 -1.43 8.33 16.59
N GLU A 15 -0.17 7.90 16.61
CA GLU A 15 0.88 8.32 15.69
C GLU A 15 0.60 7.92 14.23
N LEU A 16 -0.24 6.91 13.99
CA LEU A 16 -0.63 6.49 12.64
C LEU A 16 -1.88 7.19 12.13
N ALA A 17 -2.54 8.04 12.95
CA ALA A 17 -3.88 8.56 12.65
C ALA A 17 -3.89 9.53 11.47
N GLY A 18 -2.78 10.24 11.23
CA GLY A 18 -2.62 11.12 10.07
C GLY A 18 -2.37 10.39 8.75
N GLY A 19 -2.06 9.09 8.80
CA GLY A 19 -1.56 8.35 7.65
C GLY A 19 -0.20 8.84 7.16
N ALA A 20 0.29 8.22 6.08
CA ALA A 20 1.50 8.63 5.38
C ALA A 20 1.15 8.91 3.91
N TYR A 21 1.44 10.12 3.44
CA TYR A 21 1.34 10.42 2.02
C TYR A 21 2.51 9.77 1.27
N SER A 22 2.25 9.30 0.06
CA SER A 22 3.27 8.81 -0.87
C SER A 22 2.83 9.07 -2.31
N ASN A 23 3.80 9.37 -3.17
CA ASN A 23 3.60 9.58 -4.60
C ASN A 23 4.39 8.57 -5.46
N ASN A 24 5.14 7.66 -4.83
CA ASN A 24 5.84 6.58 -5.50
C ASN A 24 5.93 5.35 -4.56
N MET A 25 6.12 4.16 -5.14
CA MET A 25 6.34 2.92 -4.41
C MET A 25 7.40 2.07 -5.11
N VAL A 26 8.38 1.59 -4.36
CA VAL A 26 9.35 0.59 -4.83
C VAL A 26 9.00 -0.75 -4.18
N VAL A 27 8.98 -1.80 -5.00
CA VAL A 27 8.71 -3.17 -4.53
C VAL A 27 9.92 -4.05 -4.76
N SER A 28 10.38 -4.72 -3.72
CA SER A 28 11.38 -5.78 -3.78
C SER A 28 10.83 -7.05 -3.11
N HIS A 29 11.39 -8.21 -3.44
CA HIS A 29 10.92 -9.46 -2.86
C HIS A 29 11.98 -10.56 -2.83
N THR A 30 11.79 -11.50 -1.92
CA THR A 30 12.46 -12.80 -1.87
C THR A 30 11.40 -13.90 -1.99
N LYS A 31 11.78 -15.16 -1.75
CA LYS A 31 10.81 -16.26 -1.64
C LYS A 31 9.93 -16.15 -0.39
N GLU A 32 10.39 -15.44 0.64
CA GLU A 32 9.72 -15.40 1.95
C GLU A 32 8.88 -14.14 2.14
N GLU A 33 9.22 -13.06 1.43
CA GLU A 33 8.65 -11.74 1.73
C GLU A 33 8.66 -10.80 0.52
N PHE A 34 7.68 -9.90 0.53
CA PHE A 34 7.56 -8.71 -0.31
C PHE A 34 7.75 -7.49 0.58
N ILE A 35 8.59 -6.56 0.14
CA ILE A 35 8.85 -5.29 0.80
C ILE A 35 8.33 -4.20 -0.13
N MET A 36 7.39 -3.40 0.38
CA MET A 36 6.82 -2.23 -0.30
C MET A 36 7.29 -0.98 0.42
N ASP A 37 8.12 -0.19 -0.26
CA ASP A 37 8.62 1.09 0.21
C ASP A 37 7.84 2.22 -0.45
N PHE A 38 7.04 2.91 0.35
CA PHE A 38 6.29 4.09 -0.06
C PHE A 38 7.15 5.32 0.13
N LEU A 39 7.20 6.15 -0.91
CA LEU A 39 8.11 7.27 -1.02
C LEU A 39 7.35 8.58 -1.26
N MET A 40 7.89 9.66 -0.72
CA MET A 40 7.61 11.01 -1.16
C MET A 40 8.84 11.51 -1.92
N VAL A 41 8.71 11.59 -3.24
CA VAL A 41 9.76 12.07 -4.15
C VAL A 41 9.44 13.50 -4.56
N ALA A 42 10.38 14.42 -4.35
CA ALA A 42 10.31 15.81 -4.75
C ALA A 42 11.71 16.28 -5.19
N PRO A 43 12.00 16.29 -6.51
CA PRO A 43 13.35 16.59 -7.02
C PRO A 43 13.96 17.85 -6.37
N PRO A 44 15.23 17.79 -5.94
CA PRO A 44 16.22 16.73 -6.18
C PRO A 44 16.27 15.62 -5.12
N SER A 45 15.33 15.57 -4.17
CA SER A 45 15.38 14.62 -3.05
C SER A 45 14.10 13.81 -2.88
N GLY A 46 14.14 12.86 -1.96
CA GLY A 46 12.98 12.07 -1.59
C GLY A 46 13.18 11.43 -0.23
N THR A 47 12.10 10.93 0.35
CA THR A 47 12.14 10.22 1.64
C THR A 47 11.22 9.01 1.61
N VAL A 48 11.59 7.97 2.36
CA VAL A 48 10.71 6.83 2.64
C VAL A 48 9.69 7.28 3.68
N THR A 49 8.41 7.20 3.34
CA THR A 49 7.32 7.58 4.25
C THR A 49 6.73 6.39 4.98
N ALA A 50 6.79 5.20 4.40
CA ALA A 50 6.43 3.95 5.05
C ALA A 50 7.10 2.74 4.39
N ARG A 51 7.37 1.69 5.17
CA ARG A 51 7.79 0.36 4.69
C ARG A 51 6.81 -0.68 5.21
N ILE A 52 6.28 -1.50 4.31
CA ILE A 52 5.37 -2.60 4.63
C ILE A 52 5.96 -3.92 4.13
N ILE A 53 6.14 -4.87 5.04
CA ILE A 53 6.71 -6.20 4.74
C ILE A 53 5.60 -7.24 4.90
N VAL A 54 5.39 -8.06 3.88
CA VAL A 54 4.32 -9.07 3.86
C VAL A 54 4.79 -10.36 3.22
N SER A 55 4.17 -11.49 3.56
CA SER A 55 4.44 -12.75 2.87
C SER A 55 3.87 -12.76 1.44
N PRO A 56 4.40 -13.61 0.54
CA PRO A 56 3.86 -13.78 -0.82
C PRO A 56 2.38 -14.18 -0.86
N GLY A 57 1.89 -14.89 0.17
CA GLY A 57 0.46 -15.20 0.28
C GLY A 57 -0.38 -13.97 0.59
N HIS A 58 0.13 -13.09 1.46
CA HIS A 58 -0.57 -11.86 1.86
C HIS A 58 -0.63 -10.83 0.75
N ILE A 59 0.44 -10.68 -0.06
CA ILE A 59 0.43 -9.69 -1.16
C ILE A 59 -0.70 -9.98 -2.17
N LYS A 60 -0.99 -11.25 -2.47
CA LYS A 60 -2.13 -11.61 -3.33
C LYS A 60 -3.47 -11.18 -2.75
N ARG A 61 -3.65 -11.30 -1.43
CA ARG A 61 -4.89 -10.84 -0.77
C ARG A 61 -5.02 -9.33 -0.81
N ILE A 62 -3.90 -8.60 -0.63
CA ILE A 62 -3.87 -7.14 -0.74
C ILE A 62 -4.26 -6.70 -2.15
N ILE A 63 -3.63 -7.26 -3.19
CA ILE A 63 -3.92 -6.92 -4.59
C ILE A 63 -5.41 -7.14 -4.90
N LYS A 64 -5.94 -8.31 -4.54
CA LYS A 64 -7.36 -8.63 -4.76
C LYS A 64 -8.28 -7.62 -4.07
N ALA A 65 -8.01 -7.30 -2.80
CA ALA A 65 -8.81 -6.33 -2.06
C ALA A 65 -8.74 -4.93 -2.67
N LEU A 66 -7.57 -4.48 -3.13
CA LEU A 66 -7.41 -3.19 -3.78
C LEU A 66 -8.16 -3.12 -5.11
N GLN A 67 -8.05 -4.16 -5.95
CA GLN A 67 -8.78 -4.25 -7.23
C GLN A 67 -10.29 -4.18 -7.03
N GLU A 68 -10.83 -4.92 -6.07
CA GLU A 68 -12.26 -4.88 -5.74
C GLU A 68 -12.70 -3.49 -5.25
N ASN A 69 -11.88 -2.82 -4.44
CA ASN A 69 -12.20 -1.47 -3.94
C ASN A 69 -12.09 -0.39 -5.02
N ILE A 70 -11.11 -0.48 -5.92
CA ILE A 70 -11.01 0.41 -7.09
C ILE A 70 -12.25 0.26 -7.96
N SER A 71 -12.65 -0.97 -8.28
CA SER A 71 -13.86 -1.20 -9.08
C SER A 71 -15.11 -0.60 -8.42
N ARG A 72 -15.28 -0.77 -7.10
CA ARG A 72 -16.38 -0.14 -6.36
C ARG A 72 -16.31 1.39 -6.37
N TYR A 73 -15.11 1.96 -6.26
CA TYR A 73 -14.92 3.42 -6.34
C TYR A 73 -15.32 3.93 -7.73
N GLU A 74 -14.82 3.31 -8.80
CA GLU A 74 -15.06 3.77 -10.17
C GLU A 74 -16.52 3.64 -10.59
N GLN A 75 -17.22 2.60 -10.14
CA GLN A 75 -18.67 2.47 -10.34
C GLN A 75 -19.47 3.63 -9.71
N LYS A 76 -18.95 4.22 -8.63
CA LYS A 76 -19.63 5.28 -7.88
C LYS A 76 -19.21 6.68 -8.29
N PHE A 77 -17.94 6.88 -8.61
CA PHE A 77 -17.34 8.21 -8.80
C PHE A 77 -16.80 8.44 -10.22
N GLY A 78 -16.80 7.41 -11.08
CA GLY A 78 -16.22 7.46 -12.41
C GLY A 78 -14.78 6.95 -12.47
N SER A 79 -14.25 6.80 -13.69
CA SER A 79 -12.94 6.21 -13.94
C SER A 79 -11.79 7.03 -13.35
N ILE A 80 -10.81 6.32 -12.79
CA ILE A 80 -9.57 6.92 -12.29
C ILE A 80 -8.64 7.15 -13.49
N GLN A 81 -8.09 8.37 -13.59
CA GLN A 81 -6.99 8.63 -14.50
C GLN A 81 -5.67 8.19 -13.84
N PRO A 82 -4.89 7.29 -14.46
CA PRO A 82 -3.59 6.91 -13.93
C PRO A 82 -2.67 8.12 -13.80
N ALA A 83 -1.96 8.23 -12.68
CA ALA A 83 -0.89 9.21 -12.53
C ALA A 83 0.30 8.77 -13.40
N GLU A 84 1.01 9.73 -14.00
CA GLU A 84 2.23 9.46 -14.75
C GLU A 84 3.34 8.97 -13.80
N GLU A 85 4.09 7.95 -14.22
CA GLU A 85 5.27 7.50 -13.48
C GLU A 85 6.34 8.60 -13.51
N PRO A 86 7.06 8.84 -12.40
CA PRO A 86 8.19 9.78 -12.42
C PRO A 86 9.21 9.36 -13.48
N MET A 87 9.58 10.27 -14.37
CA MET A 87 10.52 9.99 -15.48
C MET A 87 11.93 9.63 -14.99
N GLU A 88 12.29 9.95 -13.76
CA GLU A 88 13.62 9.69 -13.19
C GLU A 88 13.67 8.37 -12.41
N LYS A 89 14.81 7.66 -12.55
CA LYS A 89 15.06 6.43 -11.78
C LYS A 89 15.22 6.75 -10.30
N VAL A 90 14.25 6.36 -9.49
CA VAL A 90 14.34 6.45 -8.03
C VAL A 90 15.22 5.28 -7.53
N THR A 91 16.36 5.61 -6.92
CA THR A 91 17.23 4.64 -6.25
C THR A 91 17.14 4.84 -4.75
N LEU A 92 16.81 3.80 -4.00
CA LEU A 92 16.93 3.82 -2.54
C LEU A 92 18.42 3.67 -2.18
N GLN A 93 18.94 4.62 -1.40
CA GLN A 93 20.30 4.57 -0.85
C GLN A 93 20.38 3.63 0.35
#